data_AF-A0A933A3E2-F1
#
_entry.id   AF-A0A933A3E2-F1
#
_cell.length_a   1.000
_cell.length_b   1.000
_cell.length_c   1.000
_cell.angle_alpha   90.00
_cell.angle_beta   90.00
_cell.angle_gamma   90.00
#
_symmetry.space_group_name_H-M   'P 1'
#
loop_
_entity.id
_entity.type
_entity.pdbx_description
1 polymer ?
#
loop_
_entity_poly.entity_id
_entity_poly.type
_entity_poly.pdbx_seq_one_letter_code
_entity_poly.pdbx_strand_id
1 'polypeptide(L)' 'MNEASRLRVLLPHWIAHNLAHADEFRRWADRAGDAGPDILAAAEALAQSSQHLRRALEKLGGDIGANMTAL' A
#
# COMPACT_ATOMS: atom_id res chain seq x y z
N MET A 1 -8.26 -18.21 -14.14
CA MET A 1 -7.25 -17.71 -13.18
C MET A 1 -7.62 -18.24 -11.80
N ASN A 2 -6.69 -18.82 -11.05
CA ASN A 2 -6.96 -19.22 -9.66
C ASN A 2 -6.83 -18.02 -8.71
N GLU A 3 -7.34 -18.15 -7.49
CA GLU A 3 -7.37 -17.06 -6.49
C GLU A 3 -5.97 -16.50 -6.20
N ALA A 4 -4.97 -17.39 -6.06
CA ALA A 4 -3.57 -16.99 -5.86
C ALA A 4 -3.04 -16.11 -7.00
N SER A 5 -3.34 -16.47 -8.26
CA SER A 5 -2.93 -15.68 -9.43
C SER A 5 -3.66 -14.34 -9.49
N ARG A 6 -4.93 -14.28 -9.07
CA ARG A 6 -5.68 -13.03 -8.95
C ARG A 6 -5.07 -12.10 -7.90
N LEU A 7 -4.69 -12.65 -6.75
CA LEU A 7 -4.05 -11.88 -5.68
C LEU A 7 -2.69 -11.32 -6.10
N ARG A 8 -1.88 -12.05 -6.89
CA ARG A 8 -0.61 -11.52 -7.42
C ARG A 8 -0.80 -10.26 -8.28
N VAL A 9 -1.96 -10.09 -8.92
CA VAL A 9 -2.31 -8.88 -9.68
C VAL A 9 -2.82 -7.78 -8.76
N LEU A 10 -3.71 -8.11 -7.82
CA LEU A 10 -4.34 -7.12 -6.94
C LEU A 10 -3.40 -6.51 -5.90
N LEU A 11 -2.52 -7.32 -5.30
CA LEU A 11 -1.64 -6.88 -4.20
C LEU A 11 -0.73 -5.71 -4.60
N PRO A 12 -0.03 -5.72 -5.77
CA PRO A 12 0.72 -4.55 -6.25
C PRO A 12 -0.12 -3.26 -6.34
N HIS A 13 -1.36 -3.35 -6.85
CA HIS A 13 -2.24 -2.19 -6.96
C HIS A 13 -2.62 -1.62 -5.59
N TRP A 14 -2.97 -2.47 -4.62
CA TRP A 14 -3.27 -2.04 -3.26
C TRP A 14 -2.06 -1.46 -2.55
N ILE A 15 -0.86 -2.04 -2.75
CA ILE A 15 0.40 -1.47 -2.22
C ILE A 15 0.62 -0.07 -2.78
N ALA A 16 0.50 0.12 -4.11
CA ALA A 16 0.69 1.41 -4.74
C ALA A 16 -0.32 2.45 -4.22
N HIS A 17 -1.60 2.05 -4.09
CA HIS A 17 -2.67 2.92 -3.60
C HIS A 17 -2.48 3.31 -2.13
N ASN A 18 -2.12 2.35 -1.27
CA ASN A 18 -1.84 2.61 0.14
C ASN A 18 -0.68 3.59 0.32
N LEU A 19 0.38 3.47 -0.47
CA LEU A 19 1.53 4.38 -0.40
C LEU A 19 1.15 5.79 -0.90
N ALA A 20 0.39 5.89 -1.99
CA ALA A 20 -0.12 7.17 -2.48
C ALA A 20 -0.99 7.89 -1.43
N HIS A 21 -1.87 7.15 -0.75
CA HIS A 21 -2.67 7.68 0.35
C HIS A 21 -1.83 8.02 1.59
N ALA A 22 -0.86 7.20 1.97
CA ALA A 22 0.02 7.51 3.09
C ALA A 22 0.78 8.84 2.85
N ASP A 23 1.29 9.05 1.64
CA ASP A 23 1.97 10.29 1.29
C ASP A 23 1.02 11.50 1.28
N GLU A 24 -0.22 11.32 0.84
CA GLU A 24 -1.25 12.36 0.93
C GLU A 24 -1.64 12.68 2.37
N PHE A 25 -1.79 11.67 3.22
CA PHE A 25 -2.11 11.84 4.63
C PHE A 25 -1.01 12.58 5.36
N ARG A 26 0.27 12.25 5.12
CA ARG A 26 1.41 13.00 5.68
C ARG A 26 1.34 14.48 5.32
N ARG A 27 1.04 14.81 4.05
CA ARG A 27 0.88 16.22 3.62
C ARG A 27 -0.27 16.92 4.35
N TRP A 28 -1.35 16.22 4.67
CA TRP A 28 -2.48 16.82 5.39
C TRP A 28 -2.27 16.88 6.90
N ALA A 29 -1.55 15.93 7.49
CA ALA A 29 -1.22 15.92 8.90
C ALA A 29 -0.51 17.23 9.31
N ASP A 30 0.40 17.73 8.48
CA ASP A 30 1.11 19.01 8.69
C ASP A 30 0.17 20.24 8.73
N ARG A 31 -1.03 20.13 8.15
CA ARG A 31 -2.01 21.23 8.03
C ARG A 31 -3.21 21.08 8.96
N ALA A 32 -3.33 19.95 9.67
CA ALA A 32 -4.54 19.57 10.38
C ALA A 32 -4.56 20.00 11.86
N GLY A 33 -3.54 20.72 12.33
CA GLY A 33 -3.46 21.18 13.73
C GLY A 33 -3.51 19.99 14.69
N ASP A 34 -4.42 20.05 15.66
CA ASP A 34 -4.57 19.02 16.70
C ASP A 34 -4.98 17.64 16.14
N ALA A 35 -5.55 17.57 14.93
CA ALA A 35 -5.87 16.30 14.27
C ALA A 35 -4.69 15.70 13.48
N GLY A 36 -3.58 16.44 13.37
CA GLY A 36 -2.38 16.01 12.64
C GLY A 36 -1.80 14.68 13.12
N PRO A 37 -1.64 14.45 14.44
CA PRO A 37 -1.13 13.17 14.96
C PRO A 37 -1.96 11.95 14.55
N ASP A 38 -3.29 12.06 14.54
CA ASP A 38 -4.18 10.95 14.14
C ASP A 38 -4.09 10.65 12.65
N ILE A 39 -4.01 11.69 11.82
CA ILE A 39 -3.84 11.55 10.36
C ILE A 39 -2.46 10.94 10.05
N LEU A 40 -1.42 11.34 10.78
CA LEU A 40 -0.09 10.75 10.64
C LEU A 40 -0.09 9.28 11.06
N ALA A 41 -0.77 8.92 12.14
CA ALA A 41 -0.93 7.53 12.55
C ALA A 41 -1.65 6.69 11.47
N ALA A 42 -2.66 7.25 10.80
CA ALA A 42 -3.32 6.60 9.67
C ALA A 42 -2.36 6.38 8.48
N ALA A 43 -1.49 7.35 8.19
CA ALA A 43 -0.47 7.21 7.15
C ALA A 43 0.51 6.05 7.45
N GLU A 44 0.96 5.95 8.69
CA GLU A 44 1.87 4.88 9.10
C GLU A 44 1.20 3.50 9.11
N ALA A 45 -0.09 3.44 9.46
CA ALA A 45 -0.87 2.20 9.35
C ALA A 45 -0.99 1.72 7.90
N LEU A 46 -1.19 2.62 6.93
CA LEU A 46 -1.20 2.28 5.50
C LEU A 46 0.17 1.80 5.01
N ALA A 47 1.25 2.44 5.45
CA ALA A 47 2.62 2.02 5.14
C ALA A 47 2.91 0.63 5.70
N GLN A 48 2.52 0.36 6.96
CA GLN A 48 2.67 -0.94 7.59
C GLN A 48 1.84 -2.00 6.86
N SER A 49 0.57 -1.72 6.56
CA SER A 49 -0.29 -2.60 5.76
C SER A 49 0.37 -2.98 4.44
N SER A 50 0.97 -2.01 3.73
CA SER A 50 1.71 -2.25 2.49
C SER A 50 2.88 -3.22 2.68
N GLN A 51 3.61 -3.17 3.80
CA GLN A 51 4.67 -4.15 4.09
C GLN A 51 4.12 -5.56 4.30
N HIS A 52 2.96 -5.70 4.97
CA HIS A 52 2.29 -7.01 5.09
C HIS A 52 1.85 -7.54 3.72
N LEU A 53 1.31 -6.68 2.85
CA LEU A 53 0.90 -7.05 1.50
C LEU A 53 2.10 -7.47 0.63
N ARG A 54 3.26 -6.81 0.76
CA ARG A 54 4.50 -7.22 0.07
C ARG A 54 4.92 -8.63 0.48
N ARG A 55 4.96 -8.92 1.77
CA ARG A 55 5.27 -10.27 2.28
C ARG A 55 4.25 -11.31 1.82
N ALA A 56 2.97 -10.93 1.70
CA ALA A 56 1.95 -11.82 1.14
C ALA A 56 2.20 -12.10 -0.36
N LEU A 57 2.55 -11.08 -1.13
CA LEU A 57 2.90 -11.20 -2.55
C LEU A 57 4.11 -12.13 -2.76
N GLU A 58 5.16 -11.96 -1.96
CA GLU A 58 6.36 -12.82 -1.96
C GLU A 58 6.00 -14.28 -1.69
N LYS A 59 5.20 -14.57 -0.65
CA LYS A 59 4.73 -15.92 -0.32
C LYS A 59 3.86 -16.53 -1.41
N LEU A 60 3.15 -15.70 -2.17
CA LEU A 60 2.39 -16.12 -3.33
C LEU A 60 3.28 -16.33 -4.55
N GLY A 61 4.57 -15.98 -4.52
CA GLY A 61 5.50 -16.10 -5.66
C GLY A 61 5.32 -15.00 -6.71
N GLY A 62 4.81 -13.83 -6.33
CA GLY A 62 4.76 -12.65 -7.18
C GLY A 62 5.92 -11.68 -6.89
N ASP A 63 6.21 -10.82 -7.86
CA ASP A 63 7.19 -9.73 -7.72
C ASP A 63 6.49 -8.39 -8.00
N ILE A 64 6.92 -7.35 -7.30
CA ILE A 64 6.46 -5.97 -7.49
C ILE A 64 6.86 -5.46 -8.89
N GLY A 65 8.00 -5.93 -9.42
CA GLY A 65 8.52 -5.51 -10.73
C GLY A 65 7.80 -6.12 -11.94
N ALA A 66 7.24 -7.33 -11.82
CA ALA A 66 6.69 -8.06 -12.97
C ALA A 66 5.35 -7.49 -13.50
N ASN A 67 4.58 -6.79 -12.66
CA ASN A 67 3.23 -6.31 -12.98
C ASN A 67 3.13 -4.81 -13.32
N MET A 68 4.20 -4.02 -13.16
CA MET A 68 4.21 -2.59 -13.53
C MET A 68 4.39 -2.35 -15.04
N THR A 69 4.77 -3.36 -15.81
CA THR A 69 4.94 -3.31 -17.27
C THR A 69 3.69 -3.66 -18.07
N ALA A 70 2.56 -4.00 -17.41
CA ALA A 70 1.37 -4.54 -18.06
C ALA A 70 0.15 -3.59 -18.08
N LEU A 71 0.33 -2.30 -17.77
CA LEU A 71 -0.67 -1.23 -17.88
C LEU A 71 -0.10 -0.06 -18.69
#